data_AF-A0A2V6YSZ0-F1
#
_entry.id   AF-A0A2V6YSZ0-F1
#
_cell.length_a   1.000
_cell.length_b   1.000
_cell.length_c   1.000
_cell.angle_alpha   90.00
_cell.angle_beta   90.00
_cell.angle_gamma   90.00
#
_symmetry.space_group_name_H-M   'P 1'
#
loop_
_entity.id
_entity.type
_entity.pdbx_description
1 polymer ?
#
loop_
_entity_poly.entity_id
_entity_poly.type
_entity_poly.pdbx_seq_one_letter_code
_entity_poly.pdbx_strand_id
1 'polypeptide(L)'
;MTEQQTATCPECSRTISPEDTIIFGFGIVGHLDCRRPRVLSAEERTLLFVYCRDHPVAECVRCAVKFHLREIASIGQFDIRSHGCLLCHTDLTDGIRAHLYGCAMLPVVVRRRAQAAREAARSLVKQSHQLSDTADVRLREAEAALHALRETMRQSPRRRAG
;
A
#
# COMPACT_ATOMS: atom_id res chain seq x y z
N MET A 1 -25.46 6.57 4.18
CA MET A 1 -24.05 6.92 3.97
C MET A 1 -23.33 5.64 3.59
N THR A 2 -23.06 5.45 2.30
CA THR A 2 -22.52 4.21 1.75
C THR A 2 -21.02 4.16 1.95
N GLU A 3 -20.56 3.26 2.82
CA GLU A 3 -19.15 2.93 2.99
C GLU A 3 -18.65 2.33 1.68
N GLN A 4 -17.84 3.08 0.94
CA GLN A 4 -17.03 2.53 -0.15
C GLN A 4 -16.10 1.48 0.45
N GLN A 5 -16.27 0.22 0.06
CA GLN A 5 -15.33 -0.85 0.40
C GLN A 5 -14.05 -0.64 -0.40
N THR A 6 -13.23 0.31 0.04
CA THR A 6 -11.84 0.44 -0.39
C THR A 6 -11.10 -0.86 -0.07
N ALA A 7 -10.15 -1.31 -0.90
CA ALA A 7 -9.39 -2.52 -0.60
C ALA A 7 -8.75 -2.38 0.78
N THR A 8 -9.24 -3.15 1.74
CA THR A 8 -8.76 -3.19 3.11
C THR A 8 -7.75 -4.31 3.25
N CYS A 9 -6.75 -4.09 4.10
CA CYS A 9 -5.84 -5.16 4.45
C CYS A 9 -6.59 -6.20 5.30
N PRO A 10 -6.55 -7.49 4.96
CA PRO A 10 -7.27 -8.53 5.70
C PRO A 10 -6.79 -8.69 7.14
N GLU A 11 -5.53 -8.33 7.42
CA GLU A 11 -4.91 -8.49 8.74
C GLU A 11 -5.23 -7.34 9.72
N CYS A 12 -5.45 -6.13 9.21
CA CYS A 12 -5.67 -4.96 10.08
C CYS A 12 -6.92 -4.14 9.75
N SER A 13 -7.67 -4.54 8.73
CA SER A 13 -8.90 -3.90 8.26
C SER A 13 -8.75 -2.43 7.84
N ARG A 14 -7.52 -1.91 7.74
CA ARG A 14 -7.26 -0.54 7.26
C ARG A 14 -7.24 -0.50 5.74
N THR A 15 -7.74 0.59 5.16
CA THR A 15 -7.61 0.88 3.73
C THR A 15 -6.15 0.89 3.32
N ILE A 16 -5.85 0.24 2.19
CA ILE A 16 -4.50 0.22 1.62
C ILE A 16 -4.31 1.46 0.75
N SER A 17 -3.30 2.27 1.05
CA SER A 17 -2.94 3.41 0.23
C SER A 17 -1.99 2.99 -0.90
N PRO A 18 -1.99 3.65 -2.07
CA PRO A 18 -0.97 3.43 -3.10
C PRO A 18 0.46 3.66 -2.60
N GLU A 19 0.63 4.47 -1.55
CA GLU A 19 1.93 4.72 -0.93
C GLU A 19 2.35 3.69 0.11
N ASP A 20 1.48 2.73 0.40
CA ASP A 20 1.84 1.64 1.29
C ASP A 20 2.73 0.64 0.54
N THR A 21 3.49 -0.12 1.31
CA THR A 21 4.25 -1.26 0.82
C THR A 21 3.39 -2.48 1.02
N ILE A 22 3.06 -3.10 -0.10
CA ILE A 22 2.12 -4.21 -0.13
C ILE A 22 2.83 -5.54 -0.29
N ILE A 23 2.19 -6.58 0.21
CA ILE A 23 2.40 -7.95 -0.22
C ILE A 23 1.23 -8.34 -1.13
N PHE A 24 1.55 -9.08 -2.19
CA PHE A 24 0.55 -9.62 -3.10
C PHE A 24 0.79 -11.11 -3.26
N GLY A 25 -0.21 -11.92 -2.94
CA GLY A 25 -0.17 -13.37 -3.04
C GLY A 25 -1.57 -13.96 -3.01
N PHE A 26 -1.81 -15.00 -3.79
CA PHE A 26 -3.10 -15.70 -3.86
C PHE A 26 -4.31 -14.79 -4.17
N GLY A 27 -4.09 -13.71 -4.94
CA GLY A 27 -5.14 -12.75 -5.29
C GLY A 27 -5.51 -11.76 -4.17
N ILE A 28 -4.76 -11.75 -3.06
CA ILE A 28 -5.00 -10.87 -1.92
C ILE A 28 -3.88 -9.82 -1.87
N VAL A 29 -4.28 -8.55 -1.73
CA VAL A 29 -3.37 -7.42 -1.45
C VAL A 29 -3.45 -7.12 0.04
N GLY A 30 -2.30 -6.99 0.70
CA GLY A 30 -2.22 -6.62 2.11
C GLY A 30 -1.01 -5.73 2.38
N HIS A 31 -0.95 -5.12 3.58
CA HIS A 31 0.24 -4.41 4.02
C HIS A 31 1.40 -5.39 4.26
N LEU A 32 2.61 -5.02 3.87
CA LEU A 32 3.83 -5.74 4.25
C LEU A 32 4.06 -5.66 5.77
N ASP A 33 3.64 -4.56 6.38
CA ASP A 33 3.63 -4.34 7.82
C ASP A 33 2.41 -3.49 8.19
N CYS A 34 1.40 -4.09 8.83
CA CYS A 34 0.18 -3.41 9.25
C CYS A 34 0.43 -2.29 10.27
N ARG A 35 1.50 -2.39 11.07
CA ARG A 35 1.87 -1.34 12.04
C ARG A 35 2.51 -0.16 11.33
N ARG A 36 3.19 -0.42 10.22
CA ARG A 36 3.91 0.59 9.42
C ARG A 36 3.66 0.38 7.93
N PRO A 37 2.48 0.78 7.44
CA PRO A 37 2.08 0.54 6.05
C PRO A 37 3.08 1.04 5.02
N ARG A 38 3.83 2.12 5.32
CA ARG A 38 4.76 2.76 4.39
C ARG A 38 6.21 2.24 4.45
N VAL A 39 6.50 1.21 5.23
CA VAL A 39 7.85 0.62 5.41
C VAL A 39 8.56 0.35 4.08
N LEU A 40 9.90 0.41 4.04
CA LEU A 40 10.66 -0.01 2.85
C LEU A 40 10.48 -1.49 2.50
N SER A 41 10.40 -1.81 1.19
CA SER A 41 10.33 -3.19 0.70
C SER A 41 11.65 -3.95 0.95
N ALA A 42 11.64 -5.27 0.76
CA ALA A 42 12.88 -6.06 0.87
C ALA A 42 13.92 -5.64 -0.17
N GLU A 43 13.47 -5.36 -1.39
CA GLU A 43 14.28 -4.90 -2.51
C GLU A 43 14.84 -3.51 -2.23
N GLU A 44 14.02 -2.55 -1.79
CA GLU A 44 14.46 -1.20 -1.42
C GLU A 44 15.57 -1.27 -0.34
N ARG A 45 15.37 -2.08 0.70
CA ARG A 45 16.37 -2.27 1.77
C ARG A 45 17.66 -2.90 1.25
N THR A 46 17.56 -3.94 0.42
CA THR A 46 18.74 -4.58 -0.17
C THR A 46 19.52 -3.61 -1.04
N LEU A 47 18.86 -2.81 -1.86
CA LEU A 47 19.53 -1.84 -2.73
C LEU A 47 20.25 -0.75 -1.92
N LEU A 48 19.62 -0.23 -0.87
CA LEU A 48 20.25 0.72 0.04
C LEU A 48 21.48 0.09 0.71
N PHE A 49 21.35 -1.16 1.15
CA PHE A 49 22.43 -1.89 1.81
C PHE A 49 23.57 -2.26 0.85
N VAL A 50 23.34 -2.43 -0.44
CA VAL A 50 24.40 -2.79 -1.38
C VAL A 50 25.12 -1.54 -1.91
N TYR A 51 24.37 -0.48 -2.20
CA TYR A 51 24.89 0.66 -2.98
C TYR A 51 24.89 2.00 -2.24
N CYS A 52 24.16 2.14 -1.14
CA CYS A 52 23.95 3.43 -0.46
C CYS A 52 24.45 3.48 0.98
N ARG A 53 25.39 2.61 1.36
CA ARG A 53 25.87 2.53 2.75
C ARG A 53 26.76 3.68 3.17
N ASP A 54 27.53 4.22 2.23
CA ASP A 54 28.67 5.09 2.52
C ASP A 54 28.38 6.56 2.15
N HIS A 55 27.10 6.90 1.97
CA HIS A 55 26.64 8.27 1.79
C HIS A 55 25.28 8.51 2.45
N PRO A 56 24.89 9.78 2.68
CA PRO A 56 23.60 10.10 3.28
C PRO A 56 22.43 9.69 2.39
N VAL A 57 21.45 8.99 2.98
CA VAL A 57 20.29 8.43 2.27
C VAL A 57 19.00 9.20 2.53
N ALA A 58 18.95 10.03 3.57
CA ALA A 58 17.79 10.86 3.85
C ALA A 58 18.19 12.13 4.61
N GLU A 59 17.36 13.15 4.49
CA GLU A 59 17.42 14.36 5.29
C GLU A 59 16.09 14.54 6.03
N CYS A 60 16.16 14.78 7.34
CA CYS A 60 14.95 15.03 8.12
C CYS A 60 14.43 16.44 7.84
N VAL A 61 13.19 16.55 7.34
CA VAL A 61 12.56 17.84 7.04
C VAL A 61 12.39 18.76 8.26
N ARG A 62 12.38 18.21 9.47
CA ARG A 62 12.23 18.98 10.72
C ARG A 62 13.56 19.40 11.33
N CYS A 63 14.58 18.56 11.20
CA CYS A 63 15.88 18.78 11.85
C CYS A 63 16.95 19.27 10.88
N ALA A 64 16.71 19.18 9.56
CA ALA A 64 17.69 19.40 8.49
C ALA A 64 18.96 18.53 8.63
N VAL A 65 18.89 17.46 9.42
CA VAL A 65 20.00 16.53 9.64
C VAL A 65 19.94 15.46 8.58
N LYS A 66 21.09 15.24 7.94
CA LYS A 66 21.32 14.15 6.98
C LYS A 66 21.74 12.90 7.72
N PHE A 67 21.21 11.76 7.29
CA PHE A 67 21.42 10.48 7.93
C PHE A 67 21.92 9.44 6.93
N HIS A 68 22.86 8.62 7.38
CA HIS A 68 23.34 7.42 6.71
C HIS A 68 22.46 6.23 7.05
N LEU A 69 22.48 5.21 6.19
CA LEU A 69 21.73 3.98 6.42
C LEU A 69 22.11 3.31 7.75
N ARG A 70 23.40 3.32 8.12
CA ARG A 70 23.89 2.71 9.37
C ARG A 70 23.32 3.38 10.62
N GLU A 71 23.18 4.70 10.59
CA GLU A 71 22.66 5.48 11.72
C GLU A 71 21.17 5.18 11.94
N ILE A 72 20.41 5.09 10.84
CA ILE A 72 18.96 4.82 10.88
C ILE A 72 18.67 3.35 11.22
N ALA A 73 19.44 2.41 10.65
CA ALA A 73 19.23 0.98 10.85
C ALA A 73 19.66 0.49 12.25
N SER A 74 20.57 1.20 12.94
CA SER A 74 21.11 0.78 14.23
C SER A 74 20.16 0.94 15.43
N ILE A 75 19.08 1.74 15.33
CA ILE A 75 18.05 1.81 16.39
C ILE A 75 17.18 0.54 16.40
N GLY A 76 17.14 -0.21 15.30
CA GLY A 76 16.31 -1.40 15.13
C GLY A 76 16.82 -2.64 15.87
N GLN A 77 17.16 -2.57 17.17
CA GLN A 77 17.38 -3.80 17.96
C GLN A 77 16.07 -4.58 18.16
N PHE A 78 14.90 -3.96 17.93
CA PHE A 78 13.59 -4.63 18.03
C PHE A 78 12.70 -4.50 16.79
N ASP A 79 13.04 -3.66 15.81
CA ASP A 79 12.23 -3.49 14.61
C ASP A 79 13.08 -3.04 13.40
N ILE A 80 13.54 -4.02 12.62
CA ILE A 80 14.41 -3.93 11.43
C ILE A 80 13.79 -3.04 10.32
N ARG A 81 12.53 -2.61 10.49
CA ARG A 81 11.72 -1.86 9.54
C ARG A 81 11.56 -0.38 9.91
N SER A 82 12.26 0.09 10.94
CA SER A 82 12.17 1.47 11.44
C SER A 82 13.14 2.43 10.78
N HIS A 83 12.62 3.45 10.09
CA HIS A 83 13.44 4.50 9.47
C HIS A 83 13.13 5.90 10.00
N GLY A 84 13.07 6.05 11.32
CA GLY A 84 12.79 7.34 11.96
C GLY A 84 14.03 8.22 12.15
N CYS A 85 13.84 9.54 12.15
CA CYS A 85 14.84 10.49 12.61
C CYS A 85 15.22 10.23 14.07
N LEU A 86 16.52 10.27 14.39
CA LEU A 86 17.03 10.04 15.76
C LEU A 86 16.56 11.09 16.76
N LEU A 87 16.27 12.31 16.29
CA LEU A 87 15.99 13.47 17.14
C LEU A 87 14.48 13.69 17.35
N CYS A 88 13.70 13.58 16.27
CA CYS A 88 12.28 13.93 16.28
C CYS A 88 11.35 12.78 15.88
N HIS A 89 11.91 11.58 15.70
CA HIS A 89 11.19 10.34 15.34
C HIS A 89 10.30 10.44 14.10
N THR A 90 10.48 11.48 13.27
CA THR A 90 9.76 11.64 12.01
C THR A 90 10.20 10.56 11.04
N ASP A 91 9.23 9.93 10.37
CA ASP A 91 9.49 8.88 9.39
C ASP A 91 10.27 9.46 8.20
N LEU A 92 11.42 8.86 7.91
CA LEU A 92 12.29 9.24 6.80
C LEU A 92 12.06 8.39 5.56
N THR A 93 11.14 7.42 5.60
CA THR A 93 10.96 6.42 4.53
C THR A 93 10.75 7.06 3.14
N ASP A 94 9.93 8.10 3.03
CA ASP A 94 9.71 8.78 1.74
C ASP A 94 10.96 9.53 1.25
N GLY A 95 11.75 10.11 2.18
CA GLY A 95 13.04 10.71 1.86
C GLY A 95 14.06 9.67 1.38
N ILE A 96 14.08 8.49 2.02
CA ILE A 96 14.93 7.37 1.63
C ILE A 96 14.54 6.85 0.24
N ARG A 97 13.24 6.75 -0.07
CA ARG A 97 12.77 6.38 -1.42
C ARG A 97 13.18 7.40 -2.46
N ALA A 98 12.99 8.69 -2.19
CA ALA A 98 13.40 9.76 -3.07
C ALA A 98 14.90 9.68 -3.38
N HIS A 99 15.73 9.41 -2.36
CA HIS A 99 17.14 9.12 -2.53
C HIS A 99 17.37 7.90 -3.42
N LEU A 100 16.77 6.75 -3.10
CA LEU A 100 16.99 5.49 -3.83
C LEU A 100 16.71 5.63 -5.33
N TYR A 101 15.59 6.27 -5.69
CA TYR A 101 15.20 6.46 -7.10
C TYR A 101 15.96 7.60 -7.79
N GLY A 102 16.60 8.50 -7.04
CA GLY A 102 17.47 9.57 -7.55
C GLY A 102 18.97 9.28 -7.47
N CYS A 103 19.40 8.21 -6.80
CA CYS A 103 20.80 7.99 -6.44
C CYS A 103 21.67 7.78 -7.68
N ALA A 104 22.75 8.56 -7.81
CA ALA A 104 23.71 8.44 -8.90
C ALA A 104 24.65 7.23 -8.75
N MET A 105 24.84 6.73 -7.53
CA MET A 105 25.67 5.55 -7.24
C MET A 105 24.96 4.23 -7.60
N LEU A 106 23.63 4.26 -7.78
CA LEU A 106 22.85 3.09 -8.15
C LEU A 106 22.92 2.88 -9.67
N PRO A 107 23.29 1.68 -10.16
CA PRO A 107 23.30 1.42 -11.60
C PRO A 107 21.96 1.75 -12.24
N VAL A 108 21.97 2.52 -13.34
CA VAL A 108 20.76 3.08 -13.97
C VAL A 108 19.70 2.01 -14.25
N VAL A 109 20.10 0.83 -14.72
CA VAL A 109 19.18 -0.28 -15.00
C VAL A 109 18.50 -0.78 -13.73
N VAL A 110 19.25 -0.90 -12.63
CA VAL A 110 18.73 -1.34 -11.32
C VAL A 110 17.77 -0.29 -10.76
N ARG A 111 18.16 0.99 -10.82
CA ARG A 111 17.34 2.12 -10.38
C ARG A 111 16.00 2.18 -11.11
N ARG A 112 16.02 2.07 -12.44
CA ARG A 112 14.79 2.06 -13.27
C ARG A 112 13.89 0.87 -12.94
N ARG A 113 14.45 -0.33 -12.74
CA ARG A 113 13.68 -1.52 -12.36
C ARG A 113 13.04 -1.38 -10.99
N ALA A 114 13.78 -0.86 -10.01
CA ALA A 114 13.25 -0.61 -8.67
C ALA A 114 12.09 0.40 -8.71
N GLN A 115 12.26 1.50 -9.45
CA GLN A 115 11.20 2.50 -9.62
C GLN A 115 9.97 1.89 -10.33
N ALA A 116 10.18 1.13 -11.40
CA ALA A 116 9.10 0.47 -12.13
C ALA A 116 8.34 -0.53 -11.24
N ALA A 117 9.03 -1.30 -10.40
CA ALA A 117 8.41 -2.22 -9.45
C ALA A 117 7.51 -1.46 -8.44
N ARG A 118 7.97 -0.30 -7.95
CA ARG A 118 7.19 0.56 -7.06
C ARG A 118 5.97 1.15 -7.74
N GLU A 119 6.11 1.61 -8.97
CA GLU A 119 4.99 2.13 -9.78
C GLU A 119 3.98 1.03 -10.13
N ALA A 120 4.44 -0.19 -10.38
CA ALA A 120 3.58 -1.35 -10.56
C ALA A 120 2.78 -1.65 -9.28
N ALA A 121 3.44 -1.65 -8.11
CA ALA A 121 2.75 -1.83 -6.82
C ALA A 121 1.68 -0.75 -6.58
N ARG A 122 2.00 0.53 -6.84
CA ARG A 122 1.02 1.63 -6.78
C ARG A 122 -0.17 1.40 -7.72
N SER A 123 0.10 0.93 -8.93
CA SER A 123 -0.92 0.66 -9.94
C SER A 123 -1.82 -0.52 -9.53
N LEU A 124 -1.25 -1.56 -8.94
CA LEU A 124 -2.00 -2.70 -8.40
C LEU A 124 -2.97 -2.29 -7.30
N VAL A 125 -2.55 -1.43 -6.35
CA VAL A 125 -3.46 -0.92 -5.30
C VAL A 125 -4.63 -0.14 -5.92
N LYS A 126 -4.34 0.74 -6.90
CA LYS A 126 -5.39 1.49 -7.61
C LYS A 126 -6.37 0.58 -8.34
N GLN A 127 -5.86 -0.43 -9.05
CA GLN A 127 -6.70 -1.41 -9.74
C GLN A 127 -7.53 -2.22 -8.75
N SER A 128 -6.95 -2.61 -7.60
CA SER A 128 -7.68 -3.29 -6.54
C SER A 128 -8.85 -2.45 -6.03
N HIS A 129 -8.66 -1.14 -5.83
CA HIS A 129 -9.75 -0.24 -5.43
C HIS A 129 -10.86 -0.20 -6.47
N GLN A 130 -10.51 -0.04 -7.75
CA GLN A 130 -11.49 0.00 -8.84
C GLN A 130 -12.29 -1.31 -8.95
N LEU A 131 -11.64 -2.45 -8.75
CA LEU A 131 -12.30 -3.76 -8.75
C LEU A 131 -13.25 -3.90 -7.56
N SER A 132 -12.84 -3.48 -6.36
CA SER A 132 -13.71 -3.48 -5.17
C SER A 132 -14.93 -2.58 -5.35
N ASP A 133 -14.74 -1.35 -5.86
CA ASP A 133 -15.84 -0.41 -6.13
C ASP A 133 -16.82 -1.00 -7.15
N THR A 134 -16.30 -1.62 -8.23
CA THR A 134 -17.14 -2.25 -9.26
C THR A 134 -17.93 -3.42 -8.66
N ALA A 135 -17.33 -4.22 -7.80
CA ALA A 135 -18.01 -5.34 -7.14
C ALA A 135 -19.14 -4.87 -6.20
N ASP A 136 -18.94 -3.79 -5.43
CA ASP A 136 -19.98 -3.19 -4.57
C ASP A 136 -21.19 -2.70 -5.39
N VAL A 137 -20.94 -2.01 -6.51
CA VAL A 137 -22.02 -1.57 -7.41
C VAL A 137 -22.81 -2.78 -7.93
N ARG A 138 -22.13 -3.83 -8.39
CA ARG A 138 -22.78 -5.05 -8.88
C ARG A 138 -23.62 -5.75 -7.81
N LEU A 139 -23.12 -5.77 -6.57
CA LEU A 139 -23.84 -6.37 -5.45
C LEU A 139 -25.15 -5.62 -5.19
N ARG A 140 -25.12 -4.28 -5.16
CA ARG A 140 -26.33 -3.46 -4.98
C ARG A 140 -27.31 -3.59 -6.13
N GLU A 141 -26.83 -3.66 -7.37
CA GLU A 141 -27.68 -3.93 -8.54
C GLU A 141 -28.41 -5.26 -8.40
N ALA A 142 -27.71 -6.32 -7.96
CA ALA A 142 -28.31 -7.63 -7.73
C ALA A 142 -29.35 -7.61 -6.60
N GLU A 143 -29.06 -6.94 -5.48
CA GLU A 143 -30.00 -6.76 -4.38
C GLU A 143 -31.27 -6.03 -4.82
N ALA A 144 -31.13 -4.94 -5.58
CA ALA A 144 -32.25 -4.18 -6.12
C ALA A 144 -33.11 -5.02 -7.08
N ALA A 145 -32.47 -5.79 -7.97
CA ALA A 145 -33.17 -6.70 -8.88
C ALA A 145 -33.95 -7.79 -8.14
N LEU A 146 -33.36 -8.37 -7.08
CA LEU A 146 -34.03 -9.35 -6.23
C LEU A 146 -35.22 -8.74 -5.49
N HIS A 147 -35.08 -7.51 -5.00
CA HIS A 147 -36.19 -6.79 -4.37
C HIS A 147 -37.34 -6.53 -5.34
N ALA A 148 -37.03 -6.03 -6.55
CA ALA A 148 -38.03 -5.79 -7.60
C ALA A 148 -38.75 -7.08 -8.03
N LEU A 149 -38.04 -8.19 -8.13
CA LEU A 149 -38.63 -9.50 -8.41
C LEU A 149 -39.60 -9.93 -7.31
N ARG A 150 -39.21 -9.79 -6.03
CA ARG A 150 -40.06 -10.14 -4.88
C ARG A 150 -41.33 -9.30 -4.83
N GLU A 151 -41.23 -8.00 -5.10
CA GLU A 151 -42.40 -7.11 -5.18
C GLU A 151 -43.34 -7.52 -6.32
N THR A 152 -42.80 -7.85 -7.49
CA THR A 152 -43.59 -8.36 -8.62
C THR A 152 -44.33 -9.65 -8.26
N MET A 153 -43.67 -10.58 -7.56
CA MET A 153 -44.28 -11.83 -7.09
C MET A 153 -45.39 -11.60 -6.05
N ARG A 154 -45.25 -10.61 -5.18
CA ARG A 154 -46.28 -10.24 -4.18
C ARG A 154 -47.50 -9.59 -4.82
N GLN A 155 -47.29 -8.76 -5.84
CA GLN A 155 -48.34 -8.04 -6.55
C GLN A 155 -49.04 -8.90 -7.61
N SER A 156 -48.43 -10.02 -8.01
CA SER A 156 -49.09 -11.01 -8.87
C SER A 156 -50.29 -11.61 -8.14
N PRO A 157 -51.52 -11.50 -8.68
CA PRO A 157 -52.67 -12.13 -8.06
C PRO A 157 -52.44 -13.64 -8.02
N ARG A 158 -52.72 -14.28 -6.87
CA ARG A 158 -52.88 -15.74 -6.82
C ARG A 158 -53.98 -16.06 -7.82
N ARG A 159 -53.63 -16.57 -9.00
CA ARG A 159 -54.60 -17.17 -9.92
C ARG A 159 -55.36 -18.21 -9.10
N ARG A 160 -56.61 -17.90 -8.76
CA ARG A 160 -57.52 -18.88 -8.15
C ARG A 160 -57.59 -20.03 -9.16
N ALA A 161 -57.07 -21.17 -8.76
CA ALA A 161 -57.43 -22.43 -9.41
C ALA A 161 -58.94 -22.55 -9.26
N GLY A 162 -59.64 -22.33 -10.37
CA GLY A 162 -61.03 -22.72 -10.55
C GLY A 162 -61.09 -24.17 -10.96
#